data_AF-A0A2E5G712-F1
#
_entry.id   AF-A0A2E5G712-F1
#
_cell.length_a   1.000
_cell.length_b   1.000
_cell.length_c   1.000
_cell.angle_alpha   90.00
_cell.angle_beta   90.00
_cell.angle_gamma   90.00
#
_symmetry.space_group_name_H-M   'P 1'
#
loop_
_entity.id
_entity.type
_entity.pdbx_description
1 polymer ?
#
loop_
_entity_poly.entity_id
_entity_poly.type
_entity_poly.pdbx_seq_one_letter_code
_entity_poly.pdbx_strand_id
1 'polypeptide(L)' 'MNQQNNQVQSDPENDFARQAEKSQQGIIRETWDFLRFNKKWWLTPIILVLLLMGALILFGTAGPAAPFIYTLF' A
#
# COMPACT_ATOMS: atom_id res chain seq x y z
N MET A 1 -45.99 10.83 38.26
CA MET A 1 -45.02 9.86 37.67
C MET A 1 -44.66 10.38 36.28
N ASN A 2 -43.59 11.17 36.17
CA ASN A 2 -43.11 11.69 34.88
C ASN A 2 -42.05 10.73 34.37
N GLN A 3 -42.50 9.64 33.75
CA GLN A 3 -41.62 8.68 33.10
C GLN A 3 -41.45 9.09 31.64
N GLN A 4 -40.19 9.33 31.29
CA GLN A 4 -39.59 8.89 30.03
C GLN A 4 -40.33 9.29 28.76
N ASN A 5 -39.96 10.42 28.18
CA ASN A 5 -39.91 10.46 26.72
C ASN A 5 -38.75 11.34 26.27
N ASN A 6 -37.54 10.94 26.69
CA ASN A 6 -36.33 11.29 25.98
C ASN A 6 -36.31 10.43 24.72
N GLN A 7 -37.14 10.83 23.76
CA GLN A 7 -37.08 10.35 22.39
C GLN A 7 -35.67 10.70 21.93
N VAL A 8 -34.78 9.72 21.95
CA VAL A 8 -33.60 9.73 21.09
C VAL A 8 -34.20 9.68 19.69
N GLN A 9 -34.52 10.87 19.19
CA GLN A 9 -35.14 11.14 17.92
C GLN A 9 -34.25 10.45 16.88
N SER A 10 -34.67 9.29 16.39
CA SER A 10 -34.14 8.68 15.18
C SER A 10 -34.63 9.54 14.02
N ASP A 11 -34.13 10.78 13.97
CA ASP A 11 -34.38 11.71 12.89
C ASP A 11 -33.54 11.22 11.72
N PRO A 12 -34.15 10.72 10.64
CA PRO A 12 -33.40 10.28 9.47
C PRO A 12 -32.51 11.43 8.94
N GLU A 13 -32.93 12.69 9.12
CA GLU A 13 -32.15 13.89 8.80
C GLU A 13 -30.79 13.94 9.53
N ASN A 14 -30.76 13.61 10.83
CA ASN A 14 -29.54 13.56 11.64
C ASN A 14 -28.68 12.32 11.32
N ASP A 15 -29.27 11.26 10.78
CA ASP A 15 -28.55 10.06 10.32
C ASP A 15 -27.86 10.29 8.97
N PHE A 16 -28.45 11.10 8.08
CA PHE A 16 -27.81 11.52 6.83
C PHE A 16 -26.66 12.49 7.08
N ALA A 17 -26.84 13.47 7.96
CA ALA A 17 -25.80 14.43 8.33
C ALA A 17 -24.54 13.73 8.90
N ARG A 18 -24.73 12.73 9.77
CA ARG A 18 -23.65 11.93 10.34
C ARG A 18 -22.92 11.04 9.35
N GLN A 19 -23.57 10.63 8.26
CA GLN A 19 -22.94 9.83 7.20
C GLN A 19 -22.07 10.68 6.28
N ALA A 20 -22.43 11.93 6.04
CA ALA A 20 -21.61 12.88 5.28
C ALA A 20 -20.38 13.38 6.07
N GLU A 21 -20.48 13.40 7.41
CA GLU A 21 -19.37 13.76 8.30
C GLU A 21 -18.37 12.62 8.52
N LYS A 22 -18.68 11.38 8.10
CA LYS A 22 -17.71 10.30 8.11
C LYS A 22 -16.57 10.68 7.18
N SER A 23 -15.38 10.85 7.76
CA SER A 23 -14.16 11.14 7.02
C SER A 23 -13.98 10.06 5.95
N GLN A 24 -14.17 10.46 4.68
CA GLN A 24 -13.87 9.60 3.56
C GLN A 24 -12.41 9.23 3.70
N GLN A 25 -12.14 7.94 3.94
CA GLN A 25 -10.77 7.45 3.96
C GLN A 25 -10.19 7.81 2.61
N GLY A 26 -9.21 8.73 2.60
CA GLY A 26 -8.76 9.33 1.35
C GLY A 26 -8.35 8.26 0.35
N ILE A 27 -8.60 8.49 -0.93
CA ILE A 27 -8.34 7.55 -2.03
C ILE A 27 -6.90 6.99 -1.96
N ILE A 28 -5.94 7.80 -1.53
CA ILE A 28 -4.53 7.41 -1.33
C ILE A 28 -4.40 6.27 -0.31
N ARG A 29 -5.15 6.34 0.80
CA ARG A 29 -5.13 5.37 1.90
C ARG A 29 -5.77 4.06 1.48
N GLU A 30 -6.93 4.12 0.82
CA GLU A 30 -7.59 2.95 0.24
C GLU A 30 -6.70 2.30 -0.82
N THR A 31 -6.13 3.09 -1.74
CA THR A 31 -5.21 2.60 -2.78
C THR A 31 -3.98 1.94 -2.17
N TRP A 32 -3.42 2.51 -1.09
CA TRP A 32 -2.30 1.92 -0.36
C TRP A 32 -2.68 0.59 0.31
N ASP A 33 -3.87 0.49 0.88
CA ASP A 33 -4.38 -0.75 1.49
C ASP A 33 -4.61 -1.85 0.45
N PHE A 34 -5.25 -1.52 -0.69
CA PHE A 34 -5.39 -2.43 -1.83
C PHE A 34 -4.04 -2.92 -2.35
N LEU A 35 -3.07 -2.00 -2.45
CA LEU A 35 -1.73 -2.30 -2.92
C LEU A 35 -1.00 -3.21 -1.91
N ARG A 36 -1.15 -2.96 -0.60
CA ARG A 36 -0.58 -3.80 0.46
C ARG A 36 -1.19 -5.20 0.49
N PHE A 37 -2.48 -5.33 0.20
CA PHE A 37 -3.20 -6.61 0.19
C PHE A 37 -2.68 -7.58 -0.89
N ASN A 38 -2.33 -7.05 -2.07
CA ASN A 38 -1.86 -7.85 -3.22
C ASN A 38 -0.33 -8.03 -3.28
N LYS A 39 0.43 -7.22 -2.53
CA LYS A 39 1.88 -7.13 -2.70
C LYS A 39 2.70 -8.34 -2.25
N LYS A 40 2.21 -9.20 -1.34
CA LYS A 40 3.03 -10.31 -0.82
C LYS A 40 3.46 -11.32 -1.89
N TRP A 41 2.65 -11.54 -2.93
CA TRP A 41 2.98 -12.49 -4.00
C TRP A 41 3.53 -11.83 -5.26
N TRP A 42 3.14 -10.58 -5.54
CA TRP A 42 3.60 -9.84 -6.73
C TRP A 42 4.88 -9.02 -6.51
N LEU A 43 5.07 -8.45 -5.32
CA LEU A 43 6.24 -7.62 -5.02
C LEU A 43 7.48 -8.46 -4.70
N THR A 44 7.26 -9.63 -4.09
CA THR A 44 8.34 -10.56 -3.72
C THR A 44 9.24 -10.94 -4.91
N PRO A 45 8.72 -11.40 -6.08
CA PRO A 45 9.58 -11.72 -7.21
C PRO A 45 10.31 -10.48 -7.76
N ILE A 46 9.67 -9.31 -7.77
CA ILE A 46 10.28 -8.05 -8.24
C ILE A 46 11.46 -7.66 -7.34
N ILE A 47 11.24 -7.64 -6.02
CA ILE A 47 12.28 -7.33 -5.04
C ILE A 47 13.41 -8.36 -5.10
N LEU A 48 13.09 -9.65 -5.24
CA LEU A 48 14.08 -10.71 -5.34
C LEU A 48 15.01 -10.50 -6.54
N VAL A 49 14.45 -10.22 -7.73
CA VAL A 49 15.24 -9.97 -8.94
C VAL A 49 16.06 -8.68 -8.81
N LEU A 50 15.51 -7.61 -8.24
CA LEU A 50 16.25 -6.38 -7.97
C LEU A 50 17.43 -6.61 -7.03
N LEU A 51 17.23 -7.40 -5.98
CA LEU A 51 18.28 -7.73 -5.01
C LEU A 51 19.33 -8.64 -5.62
N LEU A 52 18.93 -9.63 -6.43
CA LEU A 52 19.84 -10.46 -7.23
C LEU A 52 20.66 -9.61 -8.22
N MET A 53 20.02 -8.69 -8.93
CA MET A 53 20.69 -7.81 -9.89
C MET A 53 21.67 -6.88 -9.17
N GLY A 54 21.24 -6.27 -8.05
CA GLY A 54 22.11 -5.43 -7.22
C GLY A 54 23.29 -6.21 -6.66
N ALA A 55 23.06 -7.41 -6.14
CA ALA A 55 24.11 -8.31 -5.68
C ALA A 55 25.08 -8.67 -6.81
N LEU A 56 24.56 -9.02 -7.99
CA LEU A 56 25.37 -9.36 -9.16
C LEU A 56 26.22 -8.18 -9.63
N ILE A 57 25.72 -6.94 -9.57
CA ILE A 57 26.51 -5.74 -9.90
C ILE A 57 27.62 -5.53 -8.86
N LEU A 58 27.31 -5.65 -7.57
CA LEU A 58 28.29 -5.50 -6.49
C LEU A 58 29.39 -6.57 -6.55
N PHE A 59 29.03 -7.82 -6.82
CA PHE A 59 29.99 -8.92 -6.96
C PHE A 59 30.67 -8.98 -8.33
N GLY A 60 29.99 -8.54 -9.39
CA GLY A 60 30.48 -8.59 -10.77
C GLY A 60 31.49 -7.48 -11.09
N THR A 61 31.34 -6.31 -10.47
CA THR A 61 32.34 -5.22 -10.57
C THR A 61 33.60 -5.51 -9.75
N ALA A 62 33.51 -6.33 -8.70
CA ALA A 62 34.64 -6.77 -7.88
C ALA A 62 35.37 -8.01 -8.44
N GLY A 63 34.86 -8.64 -9.51
CA GLY A 63 35.40 -9.87 -10.07
C GLY A 63 36.23 -9.65 -11.34
N PRO A 64 37.20 -10.55 -11.66
CA PRO A 64 37.99 -10.51 -12.89
C PRO A 64 37.17 -10.70 -14.19
N ALA A 65 35.83 -10.73 -14.09
CA ALA A 65 34.89 -10.72 -15.21
C ALA A 65 34.63 -9.31 -15.79
N ALA A 66 34.95 -8.24 -15.04
CA ALA A 66 34.82 -6.84 -15.48
C ALA A 66 35.47 -6.52 -16.85
N PRO A 67 36.67 -7.00 -17.23
CA PRO A 67 37.25 -6.72 -18.54
C PRO A 67 36.52 -7.41 -19.70
N PHE A 68 35.80 -8.52 -19.49
CA PHE A 68 35.20 -9.27 -20.61
C PHE A 68 33.88 -8.69 -21.13
N ILE A 69 33.18 -7.89 -20.32
CA ILE A 69 31.98 -7.14 -20.75
C ILE A 69 32.37 -6.04 -21.74
N TYR A 70 33.58 -5.50 -21.64
CA TYR A 70 34.10 -4.47 -22.55
C TYR A 70 34.96 -5.01 -23.69
N THR A 71 35.47 -6.25 -23.64
CA THR A 71 36.24 -6.82 -24.76
C THR A 71 35.37 -7.36 -25.90
N LEU A 72 34.05 -7.50 -25.69
CA LEU A 72 33.11 -7.91 -26.74
C LEU A 72 32.59 -6.72 -27.58
N PHE A 73 33.09 -5.51 -27.33
CA PHE A 73 32.84 -4.30 -28.11
C PHE A 73 34.14 -3.62 -28.52
#